data_AF-A0A922MML8-F1
#
_entry.id   AF-A0A922MML8-F1
#
_cell.length_a   1.000
_cell.length_b   1.000
_cell.length_c   1.000
_cell.angle_alpha   90.00
_cell.angle_beta   90.00
_cell.angle_gamma   90.00
#
_symmetry.space_group_name_H-M   'P 1'
#
loop_
_entity.id
_entity.type
_entity.pdbx_description
1 polymer ?
#
loop_
_entity_poly.entity_id
_entity_poly.type
_entity_poly.pdbx_seq_one_letter_code
_entity_poly.pdbx_strand_id
1 'polypeptide(L)'
;MDKKLLSNTPEDDDAQLNTFKKRRAGHKGKVTIFKNYIESLKSKKKIALTELEILQLKNRLEVYKTLEHDFDVNQTLIEDIVGVSDEQLKEREQFDSEYQNQLALAMQLMRDKKPKSSSITCTSTQQTSVLLSTTLVDVLGSDGTFHTARCLLDNGSTSSYVTKNLCTRLNLTLESINGSVSDQLSRFWELDSLSDSQNTDPCDADACEVIFKQTTTRQSDGRFVVTIPFKMSPDCLGNSYYQAKSVFFA
;
A
#
# COMPACT_ATOMS: atom_id res chain seq x y z
N MET A 1 35.47 -9.04 36.41
CA MET A 1 34.49 -8.06 35.87
C MET A 1 33.38 -8.87 35.26
N ASP A 2 32.40 -9.17 36.11
CA ASP A 2 31.31 -10.09 35.86
C ASP A 2 30.36 -9.53 34.79
N LYS A 3 30.29 -10.22 33.65
CA LYS A 3 29.12 -10.13 32.77
C LYS A 3 27.97 -10.79 33.51
N LYS A 4 27.18 -10.00 34.24
CA LYS A 4 25.82 -10.41 34.64
C LYS A 4 25.08 -10.80 33.35
N LEU A 5 24.90 -12.10 33.15
CA LEU A 5 23.77 -12.58 32.35
C LEU A 5 22.52 -11.97 33.01
N LEU A 6 21.83 -11.06 32.31
CA LEU A 6 20.44 -10.76 32.64
C LEU A 6 19.66 -12.04 32.32
N SER A 7 19.56 -12.95 33.29
CA SER A 7 18.48 -13.92 33.29
C SER A 7 17.22 -13.13 33.64
N ASN A 8 16.33 -12.93 32.67
CA ASN A 8 14.98 -12.43 32.95
C ASN A 8 14.37 -13.35 34.02
N THR A 9 14.04 -12.77 35.16
CA THR A 9 13.39 -13.50 36.24
C THR A 9 11.90 -13.61 35.93
N PRO A 10 11.21 -14.69 36.33
CA PRO A 10 9.76 -14.84 36.11
C PRO A 10 8.92 -13.65 36.61
N GLU A 11 9.41 -12.97 37.65
CA GLU A 11 8.78 -11.77 38.23
C GLU A 11 8.85 -10.54 37.29
N ASP A 12 9.86 -10.47 36.41
CA ASP A 12 10.00 -9.43 35.39
C ASP A 12 9.06 -9.72 34.20
N ASP A 13 8.95 -10.99 33.80
CA ASP A 13 8.05 -11.43 32.73
C ASP A 13 6.57 -11.15 33.09
N ASP A 14 6.16 -11.39 34.34
CA ASP A 14 4.80 -11.09 34.81
C ASP A 14 4.49 -9.58 34.82
N ALA A 15 5.46 -8.74 35.18
CA ALA A 15 5.32 -7.28 35.17
C ALA A 15 5.21 -6.74 33.72
N GLN A 16 6.02 -7.28 32.81
CA GLN A 16 5.99 -6.96 31.38
C GLN A 16 4.67 -7.42 30.74
N LEU A 17 4.24 -8.65 31.02
CA LEU A 17 2.99 -9.23 30.52
C LEU A 17 1.78 -8.36 30.89
N ASN A 18 1.70 -7.92 32.14
CA ASN A 18 0.63 -7.02 32.59
C ASN A 18 0.67 -5.66 31.88
N THR A 19 1.87 -5.14 31.62
CA THR A 19 2.07 -3.90 30.89
C THR A 19 1.58 -4.00 29.45
N PHE A 20 1.96 -5.05 28.73
CA PHE A 20 1.53 -5.27 27.34
C PHE A 20 0.03 -5.55 27.25
N LYS A 21 -0.53 -6.36 28.16
CA LYS A 21 -1.98 -6.58 28.26
C LYS A 21 -2.75 -5.27 28.46
N LYS A 22 -2.26 -4.38 29.32
CA LYS A 22 -2.86 -3.06 29.57
C LYS A 22 -2.78 -2.17 28.34
N ARG A 23 -1.64 -2.12 27.65
CA ARG A 23 -1.48 -1.35 26.40
C ARG A 23 -2.44 -1.85 25.31
N ARG A 24 -2.48 -3.17 25.10
CA ARG A 24 -3.39 -3.82 24.15
C ARG A 24 -4.87 -3.50 24.45
N ALA A 25 -5.28 -3.58 25.72
CA ALA A 25 -6.63 -3.18 26.12
C ALA A 25 -6.91 -1.70 25.81
N GLY A 26 -5.91 -0.83 25.96
CA GLY A 26 -5.99 0.57 25.53
C GLY A 26 -6.23 0.73 24.03
N HIS A 27 -5.55 -0.03 23.18
CA HIS A 27 -5.77 -0.03 21.72
C HIS A 27 -7.18 -0.52 21.36
N LYS A 28 -7.66 -1.60 21.98
CA LYS A 28 -9.06 -2.05 21.84
C LYS A 28 -10.05 -0.95 22.23
N GLY A 29 -9.79 -0.23 23.33
CA GLY A 29 -10.59 0.92 23.76
C GLY A 29 -10.63 2.05 22.72
N LYS A 30 -9.48 2.39 22.10
CA LYS A 30 -9.42 3.38 21.02
C LYS A 30 -10.23 2.94 19.79
N VAL A 31 -10.24 1.64 19.47
CA VAL A 31 -11.11 1.09 18.41
C VAL A 31 -12.59 1.33 18.71
N THR A 32 -13.02 1.03 19.93
CA THR A 32 -14.40 1.30 20.38
C THR A 32 -14.75 2.79 20.34
N ILE A 33 -13.85 3.68 20.73
CA ILE A 33 -14.08 5.13 20.65
C ILE A 33 -14.29 5.57 19.19
N PHE A 34 -13.49 5.05 18.26
CA PHE A 34 -13.63 5.38 16.85
C PHE A 34 -14.93 4.83 16.25
N LYS A 35 -15.32 3.60 16.60
CA LYS A 35 -16.63 3.02 16.27
C LYS A 35 -17.78 3.95 16.68
N ASN A 36 -17.80 4.39 17.93
CA ASN A 36 -18.85 5.28 18.45
C ASN A 36 -18.91 6.60 17.67
N TYR A 37 -17.75 7.12 17.23
CA TYR A 37 -17.72 8.30 16.38
C TYR A 37 -18.32 8.05 14.99
N ILE A 38 -17.97 6.93 14.33
CA ILE A 38 -18.55 6.54 13.04
C ILE A 38 -20.08 6.37 13.15
N GLU A 39 -20.56 5.72 14.20
CA GLU A 39 -21.99 5.52 14.45
C GLU A 39 -22.71 6.86 14.69
N SER A 40 -22.07 7.80 15.40
CA SER A 40 -22.57 9.17 15.56
C SER A 40 -22.67 9.90 14.21
N LEU A 41 -21.73 9.69 13.28
CA LEU A 41 -21.82 10.25 11.94
C LEU A 41 -22.94 9.62 11.10
N LYS A 42 -23.16 8.31 11.21
CA LYS A 42 -24.22 7.57 10.49
C LYS A 42 -25.63 7.91 10.97
N SER A 43 -25.80 8.09 12.28
CA SER A 43 -27.11 8.34 12.91
C SER A 43 -27.69 9.72 12.61
N LYS A 44 -26.85 10.67 12.19
CA LYS A 44 -27.32 11.95 11.66
C LYS A 44 -28.10 11.66 10.37
N LYS A 45 -29.42 11.93 10.37
CA LYS A 45 -30.33 11.80 9.21
C LYS A 45 -30.00 12.78 8.06
N LYS A 46 -28.73 12.90 7.69
CA LYS A 46 -28.23 13.77 6.62
C LYS A 46 -28.00 12.95 5.36
N ILE A 47 -28.22 13.57 4.20
CA ILE A 47 -28.04 12.94 2.88
C ILE A 47 -26.55 12.73 2.55
N ALA A 48 -25.69 13.60 3.09
CA ALA A 48 -24.23 13.59 2.98
C ALA A 48 -23.56 14.24 4.21
N LEU A 49 -22.29 13.90 4.46
CA LEU A 49 -21.44 14.53 5.47
C LEU A 49 -21.02 15.93 5.03
N THR A 50 -20.86 16.86 5.98
CA THR A 50 -20.29 18.17 5.67
C THR A 50 -18.78 18.08 5.42
N GLU A 51 -18.21 19.05 4.71
CA GLU A 51 -16.76 19.13 4.47
C GLU A 51 -15.94 19.09 5.78
N LEU A 52 -16.40 19.79 6.81
CA LEU A 52 -15.79 19.76 8.14
C LEU A 52 -15.85 18.35 8.78
N GLU A 53 -16.99 17.65 8.65
CA GLU A 53 -17.14 16.28 9.16
C GLU A 53 -16.21 15.31 8.40
N ILE A 54 -16.05 15.49 7.09
CA ILE A 54 -15.12 14.70 6.26
C ILE A 54 -13.67 14.94 6.70
N LEU A 55 -13.27 16.20 6.91
CA LEU A 55 -11.92 16.55 7.35
C LEU A 55 -11.62 15.98 8.74
N GLN A 56 -12.56 16.08 9.68
CA GLN A 56 -12.43 15.50 11.01
C GLN A 56 -12.31 13.97 10.96
N LEU A 57 -13.12 13.30 10.14
CA LEU A 57 -13.05 11.86 9.94
C LEU A 57 -11.70 11.45 9.35
N LYS A 58 -11.21 12.17 8.34
CA LYS A 58 -9.89 11.93 7.73
C LYS A 58 -8.76 12.01 8.75
N ASN A 59 -8.71 13.08 9.55
CA ASN A 59 -7.66 13.24 10.57
C ASN A 59 -7.69 12.13 11.63
N ARG A 60 -8.90 11.73 12.06
CA ARG A 60 -9.05 10.62 13.02
C ARG A 60 -8.68 9.28 12.40
N LEU A 61 -8.98 9.07 11.11
CA LEU A 61 -8.62 7.86 10.38
C LEU A 61 -7.11 7.68 10.28
N GLU A 62 -6.34 8.75 10.11
CA GLU A 62 -4.87 8.65 10.08
C GLU A 62 -4.30 8.16 11.41
N VAL A 63 -4.80 8.66 12.54
CA VAL A 63 -4.43 8.13 13.87
C VAL A 63 -4.95 6.71 14.08
N TYR A 64 -6.14 6.40 13.57
CA TYR A 64 -6.74 5.08 13.68
C TYR A 64 -5.90 4.00 13.00
N LYS A 65 -5.36 4.29 11.82
CA LYS A 65 -4.52 3.35 11.04
C LYS A 65 -3.27 2.89 11.77
N THR A 66 -2.75 3.67 12.71
CA THR A 66 -1.55 3.26 13.47
C THR A 66 -1.85 2.18 14.51
N LEU A 67 -3.13 2.01 14.88
CA LEU A 67 -3.54 1.10 15.96
C LEU A 67 -3.34 -0.37 15.61
N GLU A 68 -3.40 -0.74 14.33
CA GLU A 68 -3.15 -2.12 13.86
C GLU A 68 -1.73 -2.56 14.19
N HIS A 69 -0.74 -1.75 13.82
CA HIS A 69 0.66 -2.01 14.12
C HIS A 69 0.91 -2.02 15.64
N ASP A 70 0.39 -1.02 16.38
CA ASP A 70 0.59 -0.96 17.83
C ASP A 70 -0.04 -2.17 18.55
N PHE A 71 -1.20 -2.64 18.09
CA PHE A 71 -1.83 -3.84 18.63
C PHE A 71 -1.00 -5.08 18.33
N ASP A 72 -0.56 -5.25 17.08
CA ASP A 72 0.23 -6.40 16.62
C ASP A 72 1.55 -6.55 17.39
N VAL A 73 2.25 -5.43 17.62
CA VAL A 73 3.47 -5.41 18.45
C VAL A 73 3.18 -5.85 19.88
N ASN A 74 2.15 -5.30 20.53
CA ASN A 74 1.83 -5.70 21.92
C ASN A 74 1.31 -7.14 21.99
N GLN A 75 0.62 -7.63 20.96
CA GLN A 75 0.13 -9.01 20.90
C GLN A 75 1.29 -10.00 20.73
N THR A 76 2.23 -9.70 19.84
CA THR A 76 3.47 -10.49 19.66
C THR A 76 4.27 -10.57 20.95
N LEU A 77 4.47 -9.44 21.64
CA LEU A 77 5.19 -9.40 22.92
C LEU A 77 4.48 -10.19 24.04
N ILE A 78 3.16 -10.30 23.99
CA ILE A 78 2.41 -11.17 24.92
C ILE A 78 2.67 -12.63 24.57
N GLU A 79 2.56 -12.99 23.30
CA GLU A 79 2.76 -14.36 22.77
C GLU A 79 4.20 -14.85 22.99
N ASP A 80 5.20 -13.96 22.95
CA ASP A 80 6.59 -14.29 23.30
C ASP A 80 6.74 -14.73 24.76
N ILE A 81 5.92 -14.19 25.67
CA ILE A 81 5.96 -14.51 27.11
C ILE A 81 5.10 -15.74 27.43
N VAL A 82 3.85 -15.79 26.93
CA VAL A 82 2.88 -16.84 27.32
C VAL A 82 2.76 -17.98 26.31
N GLY A 83 3.43 -17.88 25.16
CA GLY A 83 3.25 -18.77 24.02
C GLY A 83 2.00 -18.42 23.20
N VAL A 84 1.99 -18.91 21.95
CA VAL A 84 0.82 -18.80 21.08
C VAL A 84 -0.23 -19.83 21.52
N SER A 85 -1.46 -19.38 21.76
CA SER A 85 -2.61 -20.24 22.07
C SER A 85 -3.81 -19.89 21.19
N ASP A 86 -4.79 -20.81 21.12
CA ASP A 86 -6.04 -20.58 20.40
C ASP A 86 -6.80 -19.35 20.91
N GLU A 87 -6.72 -19.06 22.22
CA GLU A 87 -7.30 -17.86 22.81
C GLU A 87 -6.61 -16.59 22.32
N GLN A 88 -5.28 -16.61 22.17
CA GLN A 88 -4.52 -15.46 21.64
C GLN A 88 -4.87 -15.21 20.16
N LEU A 89 -4.93 -16.28 19.35
CA LEU A 89 -5.29 -16.19 17.94
C LEU A 89 -6.73 -15.68 17.76
N LYS A 90 -7.69 -16.16 18.57
CA LYS A 90 -9.06 -15.64 18.58
C LYS A 90 -9.11 -14.18 18.95
N GLU A 91 -8.31 -13.74 19.91
CA GLU A 91 -8.30 -12.33 20.30
C GLU A 91 -7.71 -11.42 19.20
N ARG A 92 -6.70 -11.91 18.47
CA ARG A 92 -6.16 -11.24 17.29
C ARG A 92 -7.21 -11.11 16.18
N GLU A 93 -7.87 -12.21 15.83
CA GLU A 93 -8.92 -12.21 14.80
C GLU A 93 -10.10 -11.29 15.16
N GLN A 94 -10.53 -11.28 16.44
CA GLN A 94 -11.59 -10.37 16.90
C GLN A 94 -11.20 -8.90 16.76
N PHE A 95 -9.95 -8.55 17.12
CA PHE A 95 -9.46 -7.20 16.95
C PHE A 95 -9.39 -6.81 15.48
N ASP A 96 -8.76 -7.65 14.64
CA ASP A 96 -8.61 -7.39 13.21
C ASP A 96 -9.96 -7.23 12.52
N SER A 97 -10.93 -8.09 12.84
CA SER A 97 -12.29 -8.00 12.30
C SER A 97 -12.97 -6.69 12.69
N GLU A 98 -12.94 -6.29 13.97
CA GLU A 98 -13.52 -5.01 14.39
C GLU A 98 -12.77 -3.83 13.78
N TYR A 99 -11.45 -3.88 13.71
CA TYR A 99 -10.61 -2.84 13.11
C TYR A 99 -10.93 -2.63 11.64
N GLN A 100 -10.91 -3.70 10.85
CA GLN A 100 -11.19 -3.67 9.42
C GLN A 100 -12.63 -3.24 9.13
N ASN A 101 -13.59 -3.67 9.96
CA ASN A 101 -14.97 -3.21 9.86
C ASN A 101 -15.08 -1.68 10.02
N GLN A 102 -14.45 -1.09 11.04
CA GLN A 102 -14.50 0.37 11.22
C GLN A 102 -13.70 1.13 10.16
N LEU A 103 -12.55 0.59 9.73
CA LEU A 103 -11.75 1.16 8.64
C LEU A 103 -12.56 1.24 7.34
N ALA A 104 -13.22 0.14 6.97
CA ALA A 104 -14.05 0.07 5.79
C ALA A 104 -15.24 1.04 5.86
N LEU A 105 -15.89 1.13 7.03
CA LEU A 105 -16.99 2.08 7.24
C LEU A 105 -16.54 3.53 7.14
N ALA A 106 -15.39 3.89 7.72
CA ALA A 106 -14.83 5.24 7.59
C ALA A 106 -14.51 5.57 6.13
N MET A 107 -13.82 4.67 5.41
CA MET A 107 -13.52 4.85 4.00
C MET A 107 -14.79 4.97 3.13
N GLN A 108 -15.84 4.20 3.45
CA GLN A 108 -17.12 4.29 2.76
C GLN A 108 -17.82 5.63 3.01
N LEU A 109 -17.79 6.14 4.25
CA LEU A 109 -18.34 7.45 4.58
C LEU A 109 -17.57 8.60 3.93
N MET A 110 -16.25 8.42 3.75
CA MET A 110 -15.39 9.37 3.05
C MET A 110 -15.48 9.28 1.52
N ARG A 111 -16.08 8.22 0.95
CA ARG A 111 -16.37 8.22 -0.48
C ARG A 111 -17.43 9.28 -0.74
N ASP A 112 -17.01 10.34 -1.42
CA ASP A 112 -17.93 11.21 -2.14
C ASP A 112 -18.92 10.33 -2.89
N LYS A 113 -20.21 10.62 -2.80
CA LYS A 113 -21.20 10.07 -3.73
C LYS A 113 -20.96 10.65 -5.13
N LYS A 114 -19.81 10.36 -5.74
CA LYS A 114 -19.74 10.29 -7.19
C LYS A 114 -20.59 9.09 -7.63
N PRO A 115 -21.34 9.20 -8.74
CA PRO A 115 -22.21 8.14 -9.21
C PRO A 115 -21.44 6.82 -9.32
N LYS A 116 -22.08 5.72 -8.91
CA LYS A 116 -21.50 4.37 -8.89
C LYS A 116 -20.85 4.05 -10.24
N SER A 117 -19.52 3.98 -10.28
CA SER A 117 -18.79 3.40 -11.42
C SER A 117 -18.94 1.88 -11.33
N SER A 118 -19.81 1.32 -12.16
CA SER A 118 -19.95 -0.13 -12.32
C SER A 118 -18.70 -0.70 -12.99
N SER A 119 -17.94 -1.56 -12.31
CA SER A 119 -16.89 -2.35 -12.94
C SER A 119 -17.54 -3.41 -13.83
N ILE A 120 -17.35 -3.32 -15.14
CA ILE A 120 -17.74 -4.36 -16.10
C ILE A 120 -16.47 -5.09 -16.51
N THR A 121 -16.29 -6.33 -16.04
CA THR A 121 -15.26 -7.22 -16.57
C THR A 121 -15.85 -8.00 -17.74
N CYS A 122 -15.34 -7.82 -18.95
CA CYS A 122 -15.70 -8.62 -20.11
C CYS A 122 -14.62 -9.67 -20.41
N THR A 123 -14.94 -10.94 -20.25
CA THR A 123 -14.15 -12.04 -20.81
C THR A 123 -14.65 -12.30 -22.23
N SER A 124 -13.91 -11.85 -23.24
CA SER A 124 -14.17 -12.21 -24.63
C SER A 124 -13.35 -13.43 -25.00
N THR A 125 -14.03 -14.55 -25.22
CA THR A 125 -13.50 -15.68 -25.97
C THR A 125 -13.62 -15.34 -27.46
N GLN A 126 -12.45 -15.27 -28.12
CA GLN A 126 -12.25 -15.22 -29.57
C GLN A 126 -12.84 -14.01 -30.32
N GLN A 127 -12.16 -12.86 -30.21
CA GLN A 127 -11.83 -11.97 -31.35
C GLN A 127 -10.77 -10.95 -30.88
N THR A 128 -9.74 -10.71 -31.70
CA THR A 128 -8.55 -9.90 -31.39
C THR A 128 -8.83 -8.39 -31.40
N SER A 129 -9.73 -7.90 -30.56
CA SER A 129 -9.83 -6.48 -30.23
C SER A 129 -9.42 -6.30 -28.78
N VAL A 130 -8.24 -5.73 -28.55
CA VAL A 130 -7.80 -5.33 -27.21
C VAL A 130 -8.75 -4.24 -26.73
N LEU A 131 -9.49 -4.52 -25.66
CA LEU A 131 -10.45 -3.58 -25.09
C LEU A 131 -9.68 -2.66 -24.12
N LEU A 132 -9.31 -1.45 -24.58
CA LEU A 132 -8.75 -0.45 -23.68
C LEU A 132 -9.87 0.10 -22.77
N SER A 133 -9.55 0.31 -21.50
CA SER A 133 -10.50 0.87 -20.53
C SER A 133 -10.87 2.30 -20.93
N THR A 134 -12.17 2.59 -21.01
CA THR A 134 -12.67 3.97 -21.23
C THR A 134 -13.61 4.37 -20.11
N THR A 135 -13.52 5.62 -19.66
CA THR A 135 -14.40 6.18 -18.63
C THR A 135 -14.92 7.55 -19.02
N LEU A 136 -16.07 7.97 -18.49
CA LEU A 136 -16.58 9.33 -18.60
C LEU A 136 -16.19 10.10 -17.34
N VAL A 137 -15.56 11.27 -17.52
CA VAL A 137 -15.15 12.16 -16.43
C VAL A 137 -15.73 13.55 -16.64
N ASP A 138 -16.12 14.21 -15.57
CA ASP A 138 -16.46 15.63 -15.60
C ASP A 138 -15.21 16.46 -15.33
N VAL A 139 -14.86 17.32 -16.29
CA VAL A 139 -13.69 18.19 -16.26
C VAL A 139 -14.17 19.63 -16.06
N LEU A 140 -13.62 20.33 -15.07
CA LEU A 140 -13.92 21.73 -14.81
C LEU A 140 -13.13 22.61 -15.80
N GLY A 141 -13.85 23.42 -16.57
CA GLY A 141 -13.29 24.43 -17.47
C GLY A 141 -12.77 25.66 -16.73
N SER A 142 -11.98 26.49 -17.42
CA SER A 142 -11.43 27.73 -16.84
C SER A 142 -12.50 28.79 -16.54
N ASP A 143 -13.69 28.65 -17.14
CA ASP A 143 -14.88 29.46 -16.92
C ASP A 143 -15.74 28.98 -15.73
N GLY A 144 -15.32 27.91 -15.04
CA GLY A 144 -16.04 27.31 -13.92
C GLY A 144 -17.16 26.36 -14.33
N THR A 145 -17.31 26.02 -15.62
CA THR A 145 -18.33 25.08 -16.10
C THR A 145 -17.80 23.65 -16.18
N PHE A 146 -18.66 22.66 -15.94
CA PHE A 146 -18.28 21.25 -16.03
C PHE A 146 -18.56 20.69 -17.43
N HIS A 147 -17.59 19.98 -18.00
CA HIS A 147 -17.71 19.29 -19.28
C HIS A 147 -17.45 17.80 -19.11
N THR A 148 -18.41 16.98 -19.52
CA THR A 148 -18.20 15.53 -19.58
C THR A 148 -17.31 15.17 -20.78
N ALA A 149 -16.26 14.40 -20.52
CA ALA A 149 -15.29 13.92 -21.50
C ALA A 149 -15.08 12.41 -21.37
N ARG A 150 -14.86 11.73 -22.50
CA ARG A 150 -14.46 10.32 -22.51
C ARG A 150 -12.94 10.23 -22.44
N CYS A 151 -12.43 9.59 -21.40
CA CYS A 151 -11.03 9.29 -21.22
C CYS A 151 -10.75 7.83 -21.60
N LEU A 152 -9.65 7.61 -22.30
CA LEU A 152 -9.04 6.30 -22.51
C LEU A 152 -7.98 6.12 -21.43
N LEU A 153 -8.07 5.06 -20.64
CA LEU A 153 -7.13 4.72 -19.59
C LEU A 153 -6.18 3.66 -20.10
N ASP A 154 -4.95 4.07 -20.41
CA ASP A 154 -3.88 3.19 -20.86
C ASP A 154 -2.81 3.08 -19.77
N ASN A 155 -2.74 1.92 -19.12
CA ASN A 155 -1.77 1.63 -18.05
C ASN A 155 -0.31 1.61 -18.57
N GLY A 156 -0.11 1.54 -19.89
CA GLY A 156 1.22 1.62 -20.51
C GLY A 156 1.62 3.02 -20.99
N SER A 157 0.74 4.02 -20.86
CA SER A 157 1.04 5.36 -21.38
C SER A 157 1.87 6.18 -20.40
N THR A 158 3.02 6.67 -20.84
CA THR A 158 3.91 7.59 -20.08
C THR A 158 3.50 9.06 -20.18
N SER A 159 2.49 9.37 -21.02
CA SER A 159 2.00 10.73 -21.24
C SER A 159 0.48 10.77 -21.38
N SER A 160 -0.13 11.93 -21.10
CA SER A 160 -1.57 12.16 -21.23
C SER A 160 -1.85 13.14 -22.35
N TYR A 161 -2.74 12.77 -23.26
CA TYR A 161 -3.14 13.60 -24.39
C TYR A 161 -4.60 14.02 -24.26
N VAL A 162 -4.88 15.24 -24.72
CA VAL A 162 -6.22 15.79 -24.79
C VAL A 162 -6.50 16.26 -26.20
N THR A 163 -7.72 16.04 -26.68
CA THR A 163 -8.12 16.52 -28.01
C THR A 163 -8.21 18.04 -28.03
N LYS A 164 -7.79 18.67 -29.12
CA LYS A 164 -7.91 20.13 -29.31
C LYS A 164 -9.34 20.63 -29.07
N ASN A 165 -10.34 19.85 -29.50
CA ASN A 165 -11.74 20.17 -29.28
C ASN A 165 -12.12 20.23 -27.79
N LEU A 166 -11.57 19.33 -26.95
CA LEU A 166 -11.78 19.41 -25.51
C LEU A 166 -11.05 20.61 -24.89
N CYS A 167 -9.84 20.94 -25.33
CA CYS A 167 -9.13 22.15 -24.90
C CYS A 167 -9.92 23.43 -25.20
N THR A 168 -10.50 23.54 -26.41
CA THR A 168 -11.36 24.66 -26.79
C THR A 168 -12.60 24.73 -25.91
N ARG A 169 -13.27 23.59 -25.67
CA ARG A 169 -14.45 23.55 -24.80
C ARG A 169 -14.15 23.97 -23.36
N LEU A 170 -13.01 23.55 -22.83
CA LEU A 170 -12.55 23.88 -21.48
C LEU A 170 -11.95 25.28 -21.36
N ASN A 171 -11.86 26.02 -22.47
CA ASN A 171 -11.25 27.35 -22.56
C ASN A 171 -9.83 27.39 -21.96
N LEU A 172 -9.01 26.38 -22.29
CA LEU A 172 -7.63 26.29 -21.80
C LEU A 172 -6.70 27.15 -22.64
N THR A 173 -5.78 27.85 -21.97
CA THR A 173 -4.66 28.53 -22.63
C THR A 173 -3.69 27.49 -23.18
N LEU A 174 -3.44 27.52 -24.49
CA LEU A 174 -2.45 26.66 -25.13
C LEU A 174 -1.13 27.39 -25.24
N GLU A 175 -0.08 26.82 -24.67
CA GLU A 175 1.29 27.29 -24.86
C GLU A 175 1.98 26.43 -25.92
N SER A 176 2.68 27.10 -26.85
CA SER A 176 3.50 26.40 -27.83
C SER A 176 4.75 25.89 -27.14
N ILE A 177 4.95 24.57 -27.17
CA ILE A 177 6.19 23.97 -26.72
C ILE A 177 7.19 24.00 -27.87
N ASN A 178 8.43 24.42 -27.58
CA ASN A 178 9.54 24.32 -28.53
C ASN A 178 10.09 22.89 -28.51
N GLY A 179 9.73 22.07 -29.50
CA GLY A 179 10.23 20.71 -29.68
C GLY A 179 9.13 19.74 -30.13
N SER A 180 9.52 18.63 -30.76
CA SER A 180 8.59 17.55 -31.09
C SER A 180 8.20 16.79 -29.83
N VAL A 181 6.98 16.24 -29.79
CA VAL A 181 6.56 15.27 -28.75
C VAL A 181 7.55 14.10 -28.65
N SER A 182 8.17 13.74 -29.78
CA SER A 182 9.24 12.74 -29.84
C SER A 182 10.47 13.13 -29.03
N ASP A 183 10.85 14.41 -29.02
CA ASP A 183 12.07 14.89 -28.35
C ASP A 183 11.91 14.83 -26.82
N GLN A 184 10.69 15.09 -26.32
CA GLN A 184 10.38 14.98 -24.90
C GLN A 184 10.37 13.51 -24.42
N LEU A 185 9.86 12.59 -25.25
CA LEU A 185 9.90 11.16 -24.99
C LEU A 185 11.33 10.62 -24.99
N SER A 186 12.15 11.02 -25.96
CA SER A 186 13.58 10.66 -25.98
C SER A 186 14.30 11.13 -24.71
N ARG A 187 14.06 12.38 -24.29
CA ARG A 187 14.70 12.93 -23.09
C ARG A 187 14.21 12.31 -21.78
N PHE A 188 12.97 11.83 -21.75
CA PHE A 188 12.45 11.03 -20.63
C PHE A 188 13.15 9.67 -20.53
N TRP A 189 13.32 8.96 -21.66
CA TRP A 189 14.06 7.69 -21.68
C TRP A 189 15.55 7.87 -21.38
N GLU A 190 16.16 8.99 -21.77
CA GLU A 190 17.52 9.36 -21.37
C GLU A 190 17.66 9.63 -19.86
N LEU A 191 16.59 10.03 -19.16
CA LEU A 191 16.60 10.25 -17.71
C LEU A 191 16.40 8.96 -16.90
N ASP A 192 15.60 8.01 -17.41
CA ASP A 192 15.40 6.67 -16.83
C ASP A 192 16.60 5.74 -17.10
N SER A 193 17.34 6.02 -18.17
CA SER A 193 18.70 5.54 -18.36
C SER A 193 19.56 6.28 -17.34
N LEU A 194 19.73 5.74 -16.14
CA LEU A 194 20.64 6.29 -15.12
C LEU A 194 21.91 6.78 -15.84
N SER A 195 22.11 8.10 -15.88
CA SER A 195 23.42 8.64 -16.22
C SER A 195 24.42 7.91 -15.35
N ASP A 196 25.57 7.51 -15.90
CA ASP A 196 26.73 6.92 -15.21
C ASP A 196 27.25 7.86 -14.10
N SER A 197 26.41 8.14 -13.10
CA SER A 197 26.78 8.73 -11.84
C SER A 197 27.52 7.62 -11.12
N GLN A 198 28.83 7.66 -11.33
CA GLN A 198 29.89 6.98 -10.61
C GLN A 198 29.65 7.12 -9.10
N ASN A 199 28.74 6.31 -8.57
CA ASN A 199 28.42 6.21 -7.15
C ASN A 199 27.91 4.81 -6.79
N THR A 200 28.34 3.81 -7.56
CA THR A 200 28.51 2.46 -7.00
C THR A 200 29.92 2.42 -6.42
N ASP A 201 30.04 2.08 -5.14
CA ASP A 201 31.33 1.67 -4.58
C ASP A 201 31.90 0.59 -5.53
N PRO A 202 33.10 0.77 -6.14
CA PRO A 202 33.61 -0.14 -7.18
C PRO A 202 33.56 -1.61 -6.77
N CYS A 203 33.67 -1.87 -5.47
CA CYS A 203 33.54 -3.18 -4.84
C CYS A 203 32.17 -3.87 -5.11
N ASP A 204 31.05 -3.13 -5.06
CA ASP A 204 29.70 -3.69 -5.18
C ASP A 204 29.31 -3.96 -6.64
N ALA A 205 29.74 -3.12 -7.57
CA ALA A 205 29.48 -3.30 -9.01
C ALA A 205 30.17 -4.57 -9.54
N ASP A 206 31.44 -4.76 -9.19
CA ASP A 206 32.23 -5.94 -9.55
C ASP A 206 31.62 -7.22 -8.94
N ALA A 207 31.16 -7.15 -7.68
CA ALA A 207 30.53 -8.29 -7.01
C ALA A 207 29.19 -8.69 -7.68
N CYS A 208 28.37 -7.72 -8.08
CA CYS A 208 27.09 -7.98 -8.74
C CYS A 208 27.28 -8.61 -10.12
N GLU A 209 28.25 -8.13 -10.92
CA GLU A 209 28.55 -8.70 -12.23
C GLU A 209 29.11 -10.12 -12.11
N VAL A 210 30.00 -10.36 -11.14
CA VAL A 210 30.53 -11.71 -10.86
C VAL A 210 29.40 -12.66 -10.46
N ILE A 211 28.50 -12.26 -9.56
CA ILE A 211 27.35 -13.08 -9.15
C ILE A 211 26.44 -13.34 -10.35
N PHE A 212 26.09 -12.32 -11.13
CA PHE A 212 25.25 -12.49 -12.31
C PHE A 212 25.85 -13.50 -13.30
N LYS A 213 27.15 -13.39 -13.60
CA LYS A 213 27.86 -14.35 -14.48
C LYS A 213 27.89 -15.76 -13.90
N GLN A 214 28.00 -15.91 -12.58
CA GLN A 214 28.06 -17.21 -11.92
C GLN A 214 26.69 -17.88 -11.80
N THR A 215 25.63 -17.10 -11.56
CA THR A 215 24.33 -17.63 -11.15
C THR A 215 23.23 -17.49 -12.20
N THR A 216 23.49 -16.77 -13.28
CA THR A 216 22.55 -16.60 -14.39
C THR A 216 22.90 -17.54 -15.53
N THR A 217 21.97 -18.46 -15.83
CA THR A 217 22.07 -19.36 -16.97
C THR A 217 20.83 -19.26 -17.84
N ARG A 218 20.97 -19.55 -19.13
CA ARG A 218 19.85 -19.59 -20.07
C ARG A 218 19.56 -21.03 -20.44
N GLN A 219 18.31 -21.45 -20.24
CA GLN A 219 17.83 -22.78 -20.60
C GLN A 219 17.58 -22.89 -22.10
N SER A 220 17.46 -24.12 -22.60
CA SER A 220 17.24 -24.42 -24.03
C SER A 220 15.91 -23.91 -24.57
N ASP A 221 14.93 -23.64 -23.70
CA ASP A 221 13.62 -23.05 -24.06
C ASP A 221 13.64 -21.50 -24.06
N GLY A 222 14.81 -20.90 -23.81
CA GLY A 222 15.01 -19.46 -23.81
C GLY A 222 14.76 -18.76 -22.47
N ARG A 223 14.32 -19.48 -21.42
CA ARG A 223 14.16 -18.91 -20.07
C ARG A 223 15.49 -18.68 -19.38
N PHE A 224 15.59 -17.61 -18.60
CA PHE A 224 16.71 -17.34 -17.72
C PHE A 224 16.46 -17.94 -16.34
N VAL A 225 17.46 -18.60 -15.79
CA VAL A 225 17.53 -19.02 -14.39
C VAL A 225 18.56 -18.15 -13.72
N VAL A 226 18.15 -17.35 -12.75
CA VAL A 226 19.01 -16.46 -11.97
C VAL A 226 18.94 -16.91 -10.51
N THR A 227 20.08 -16.99 -9.82
CA THR A 227 20.07 -17.18 -8.36
C THR A 227 20.21 -15.82 -7.68
N ILE A 228 19.26 -15.49 -6.82
CA ILE A 228 19.28 -14.25 -6.04
C ILE A 228 20.28 -14.43 -4.88
N PRO A 229 21.36 -13.63 -4.80
CA PRO A 229 22.30 -13.73 -3.69
C PRO A 229 21.68 -13.19 -2.40
N PHE A 230 21.97 -13.84 -1.27
CA PHE A 230 21.65 -13.30 0.05
C PHE A 230 22.72 -12.32 0.50
N LYS A 231 22.29 -11.17 1.07
CA LYS A 231 23.20 -10.15 1.62
C LYS A 231 23.97 -10.63 2.86
N MET A 232 23.48 -11.67 3.53
CA MET A 232 24.10 -12.35 4.67
C MET A 232 23.83 -13.86 4.58
N SER A 233 24.63 -14.70 5.25
CA SER A 233 24.36 -16.15 5.27
C SER A 233 22.95 -16.43 5.82
N PRO A 234 22.17 -17.36 5.24
CA PRO A 234 20.87 -17.76 5.80
C PRO A 234 20.92 -18.16 7.28
N ASP A 235 22.10 -18.56 7.78
CA ASP A 235 22.32 -18.91 9.18
C ASP A 235 22.06 -17.75 10.17
N CYS A 236 22.09 -16.50 9.69
CA CYS A 236 21.81 -15.33 10.53
C CYS A 236 20.31 -15.03 10.69
N LEU A 237 19.42 -15.81 10.04
CA LEU A 237 17.97 -15.59 10.06
C LEU A 237 17.30 -16.03 11.39
N GLY A 238 18.03 -16.66 12.31
CA GLY A 238 17.52 -17.06 13.62
C GLY A 238 16.26 -17.94 13.54
N ASN A 239 15.35 -17.80 14.51
CA ASN A 239 14.13 -18.63 14.60
C ASN A 239 13.06 -18.27 13.54
N SER A 240 13.28 -17.26 12.68
CA SER A 240 12.33 -16.84 11.65
C SER A 240 12.09 -17.90 10.56
N TYR A 241 12.98 -18.89 10.44
CA TYR A 241 12.85 -20.01 9.51
C TYR A 241 11.52 -20.76 9.66
N TYR A 242 11.06 -21.00 10.89
CA TYR A 242 9.83 -21.75 11.13
C TYR A 242 8.57 -20.95 10.73
N GLN A 243 8.57 -19.63 10.96
CA GLN A 243 7.50 -18.74 10.51
C GLN A 243 7.49 -18.59 8.98
N ALA A 244 8.65 -18.38 8.35
CA ALA A 244 8.73 -18.26 6.89
C ALA A 244 8.32 -19.57 6.18
N LYS A 245 8.67 -20.72 6.77
CA LYS A 245 8.31 -22.03 6.24
C LYS A 245 6.81 -22.31 6.30
N SER A 246 6.11 -21.92 7.37
CA SER A 246 4.66 -22.15 7.46
C SER A 246 3.88 -21.30 6.45
N VAL A 247 4.34 -20.07 6.17
CA VAL A 247 3.72 -19.17 5.19
C VAL A 247 3.97 -19.61 3.74
N PHE A 248 5.14 -20.19 3.44
CA PHE A 248 5.51 -20.57 2.07
C PHE A 248 4.91 -21.91 1.59
N PHE A 249 4.57 -22.81 2.51
CA PHE A 249 4.01 -24.14 2.20
C PHE A 249 2.51 -24.28 2.51
N ALA A 250 1.82 -23.17 2.82
CA ALA A 250 0.36 -23.09 2.91
C ALA A 250 -0.24 -22.71 1.54
#